data_AF-X0SR11-F1
#
_entry.id   AF-X0SR11-F1
#
_cell.length_a   1.000
_cell.length_b   1.000
_cell.length_c   1.000
_cell.angle_alpha   90.00
_cell.angle_beta   90.00
_cell.angle_gamma   90.00
#
_symmetry.space_group_name_H-M   'P 1'
#
loop_
_entity.id
_entity.type
_entity.pdbx_description
1 polymer ?
#
loop_
_entity_poly.entity_id
_entity_poly.type
_entity_poly.pdbx_seq_one_letter_code
_entity_poly.pdbx_strand_id
1 'polypeptide(L)'
;LKDIYALNIISKYDVFLINEGQFFEDIFDVVSNLVETYNKKVYICGLDGDFKRQKFGHLLDLIPLSDKVIKKSALCKLCKNGKEGIFTMRVTKEKEQIVVGANNYIPVCRQCYILHNH
;
A
#
# COMPACT_ATOMS: atom_id res chain seq x y z
N LEU A 1 -1.08 -1.06 -14.38
CA LEU A 1 -0.60 -2.47 -14.47
C LEU A 1 -0.94 -3.15 -15.79
N LYS A 2 -1.91 -2.69 -16.57
CA LYS A 2 -2.33 -3.27 -17.86
C LYS A 2 -1.20 -3.48 -18.88
N ASP A 3 -0.10 -2.75 -18.78
CA ASP A 3 1.07 -2.92 -19.67
C ASP A 3 1.63 -4.35 -19.66
N ILE A 4 1.41 -5.13 -18.59
CA ILE A 4 1.85 -6.54 -18.54
C ILE A 4 1.21 -7.41 -19.63
N TYR A 5 0.01 -7.07 -20.09
CA TYR A 5 -0.65 -7.77 -21.20
C TYR A 5 0.05 -7.49 -22.52
N ALA A 6 0.46 -6.24 -22.76
CA ALA A 6 1.18 -5.84 -23.97
C ALA A 6 2.58 -6.48 -24.04
N LEU A 7 3.22 -6.71 -22.88
CA LEU A 7 4.55 -7.33 -22.81
C LEU A 7 4.55 -8.85 -23.04
N ASN A 8 3.37 -9.48 -23.07
CA ASN A 8 3.20 -10.94 -23.20
C ASN A 8 4.09 -11.73 -22.21
N ILE A 9 4.11 -11.27 -20.96
CA ILE A 9 4.94 -11.86 -19.89
C ILE A 9 4.15 -12.84 -19.02
N ILE A 10 2.82 -12.86 -19.12
CA ILE A 10 1.95 -13.66 -18.25
C ILE A 10 2.24 -15.15 -18.36
N SER A 11 2.42 -15.67 -19.57
CA SER A 11 2.77 -17.07 -19.79
C SER A 11 4.21 -17.41 -19.39
N LYS A 12 5.10 -16.41 -19.31
CA LYS A 12 6.53 -16.61 -19.07
C LYS A 12 6.91 -16.70 -17.59
N TYR A 13 6.08 -16.17 -16.70
CA TYR A 13 6.37 -16.11 -15.28
C TYR A 13 5.25 -16.73 -14.45
N ASP A 14 5.63 -17.44 -13.40
CA ASP A 14 4.69 -18.05 -12.45
C ASP A 14 4.35 -17.12 -11.28
N VAL A 15 5.23 -16.15 -11.01
CA VAL A 15 5.18 -15.27 -9.85
C VAL A 15 5.25 -13.81 -10.28
N PHE A 16 4.34 -12.99 -9.75
CA PHE A 16 4.30 -11.54 -9.93
C PHE A 16 4.50 -10.85 -8.58
N LEU A 17 5.48 -9.92 -8.52
CA LEU A 17 5.78 -9.12 -7.35
C LEU A 17 5.41 -7.66 -7.66
N ILE A 18 4.40 -7.12 -6.96
CA ILE A 18 3.89 -5.77 -7.19
C ILE A 18 4.27 -4.92 -5.98
N ASN A 19 5.10 -3.90 -6.21
CA ASN A 19 5.49 -2.92 -5.20
C ASN A 19 4.65 -1.64 -5.33
N GLU A 20 4.37 -1.00 -4.20
CA GLU A 20 3.53 0.21 -4.11
C GLU A 20 2.16 0.06 -4.78
N GLY A 21 1.49 -1.06 -4.50
CA GLY A 21 0.22 -1.47 -5.13
C GLY A 21 -0.88 -0.40 -5.12
N GLN A 22 -0.87 0.51 -4.14
CA GLN A 22 -1.84 1.59 -4.01
C GLN A 22 -1.82 2.61 -5.16
N PHE A 23 -0.72 2.70 -5.93
CA PHE A 23 -0.62 3.64 -7.06
C PHE A 23 -1.22 3.10 -8.36
N PHE A 24 -1.58 1.82 -8.42
CA PHE A 24 -2.13 1.21 -9.62
C PHE A 24 -3.66 1.20 -9.54
N GLU A 25 -4.30 2.07 -10.31
CA GLU A 25 -5.78 2.17 -10.37
C GLU A 25 -6.43 0.87 -10.86
N ASP A 26 -5.75 0.14 -11.74
CA ASP A 26 -6.18 -1.11 -12.35
C ASP A 26 -5.72 -2.36 -11.60
N ILE A 27 -5.21 -2.23 -10.36
CA ILE A 27 -4.64 -3.36 -9.62
C ILE A 27 -5.65 -4.47 -9.35
N PHE A 28 -6.90 -4.12 -9.07
CA PHE A 28 -7.94 -5.10 -8.78
C PHE A 28 -8.18 -6.01 -10.00
N ASP A 29 -8.52 -5.41 -11.14
CA ASP A 29 -8.82 -6.13 -12.38
C ASP A 29 -7.65 -6.98 -12.85
N VAL A 30 -6.43 -6.43 -12.77
CA VAL A 30 -5.23 -7.13 -13.24
C VAL A 30 -4.89 -8.31 -12.33
N VAL A 31 -4.96 -8.13 -11.02
CA VAL A 31 -4.60 -9.19 -10.05
C VAL A 31 -5.65 -10.29 -10.03
N SER A 32 -6.95 -9.97 -10.05
CA SER A 32 -8.02 -10.98 -10.17
C SER A 32 -7.79 -11.85 -11.41
N ASN A 33 -7.52 -11.25 -12.57
CA ASN A 33 -7.27 -12.01 -13.78
C ASN A 33 -5.99 -12.88 -13.69
N LEU A 34 -4.90 -12.36 -13.11
CA LEU A 34 -3.66 -13.12 -12.91
C LEU A 34 -3.88 -14.37 -12.04
N VAL A 35 -4.65 -14.24 -10.96
CA VAL A 35 -4.87 -15.33 -10.00
C VAL A 35 -5.93 -16.30 -10.51
N GLU A 36 -7.10 -15.80 -10.90
CA GLU A 36 -8.28 -16.63 -11.20
C GLU A 36 -8.25 -17.25 -12.59
N THR A 37 -7.73 -16.52 -13.60
CA THR A 37 -7.67 -17.01 -14.99
C THR A 37 -6.35 -17.69 -15.32
N TYR A 38 -5.24 -17.06 -14.92
CA TYR A 38 -3.90 -17.53 -15.30
C TYR A 38 -3.20 -18.36 -14.22
N ASN A 39 -3.85 -18.57 -13.07
CA ASN A 39 -3.34 -19.36 -11.94
C ASN A 39 -1.92 -18.94 -11.50
N LYS A 40 -1.69 -17.63 -11.39
CA LYS A 40 -0.39 -17.05 -11.00
C LYS A 40 -0.32 -16.75 -9.51
N LYS A 41 0.88 -16.85 -8.94
CA LYS A 41 1.15 -16.39 -7.58
C LYS A 41 1.45 -14.89 -7.61
N VAL A 42 0.71 -14.11 -6.84
CA VAL A 42 0.87 -12.66 -6.79
C VAL A 42 1.19 -12.23 -5.36
N TYR A 43 2.30 -11.51 -5.18
CA TYR A 43 2.66 -10.88 -3.92
C TYR A 43 2.63 -9.37 -4.10
N ILE A 44 1.88 -8.70 -3.24
CA ILE A 44 1.66 -7.25 -3.34
C ILE A 44 2.10 -6.61 -2.03
N CYS A 45 2.82 -5.51 -2.14
CA CYS A 45 3.10 -4.64 -1.02
C CYS A 45 2.69 -3.21 -1.37
N GLY A 46 2.21 -2.49 -0.36
CA GLY A 46 1.69 -1.15 -0.53
C GLY A 46 1.08 -0.62 0.77
N LEU A 47 0.60 0.61 0.70
CA LEU A 47 -0.02 1.30 1.83
C LEU A 47 -1.52 1.02 1.87
N ASP A 48 -2.03 0.60 3.03
CA ASP A 48 -3.46 0.40 3.25
C ASP A 48 -4.22 1.72 3.43
N GLY A 49 -3.54 2.76 3.90
CA GLY A 49 -4.11 4.10 4.04
C GLY A 49 -3.15 5.21 3.68
N ASP A 50 -3.70 6.33 3.26
CA ASP A 50 -2.96 7.56 3.04
C ASP A 50 -2.64 8.29 4.36
N PHE A 51 -2.03 9.48 4.27
CA PHE A 51 -1.69 10.29 5.44
C PHE A 51 -2.89 10.79 6.24
N LYS A 52 -4.11 10.76 5.66
CA LYS A 52 -5.39 11.08 6.31
C LYS A 52 -6.07 9.83 6.88
N ARG A 53 -5.45 8.65 6.76
CA ARG A 53 -6.00 7.32 7.09
C ARG A 53 -7.21 6.95 6.23
N GLN A 54 -7.33 7.53 5.04
CA GLN A 54 -8.32 7.14 4.05
C GLN A 54 -7.77 6.00 3.18
N LYS A 55 -8.67 5.20 2.61
CA LYS A 55 -8.32 4.14 1.66
C LYS A 55 -7.44 4.72 0.54
N PHE A 56 -6.30 4.09 0.29
CA PHE A 56 -5.38 4.51 -0.77
C PHE A 56 -5.55 3.61 -2.01
N GLY A 57 -6.13 4.18 -3.07
CA GLY A 57 -6.35 3.49 -4.33
C GLY A 57 -7.23 2.25 -4.16
N HIS A 58 -7.03 1.25 -5.01
CA HIS A 58 -7.84 0.02 -5.05
C HIS A 58 -7.17 -1.18 -4.37
N LEU A 59 -6.01 -0.99 -3.72
CA LEU A 59 -5.26 -2.07 -3.08
C LEU A 59 -6.09 -2.85 -2.05
N LEU A 60 -6.88 -2.15 -1.23
CA LEU A 60 -7.71 -2.78 -0.20
C LEU A 60 -8.88 -3.60 -0.77
N ASP A 61 -9.27 -3.36 -2.01
CA ASP A 61 -10.33 -4.13 -2.67
C ASP A 61 -9.89 -5.59 -2.93
N LEU A 62 -8.58 -5.87 -2.86
CA LEU A 62 -8.03 -7.21 -3.01
C LEU A 62 -8.08 -8.06 -1.73
N ILE A 63 -8.41 -7.51 -0.57
CA ILE A 63 -8.46 -8.27 0.69
C ILE A 63 -9.38 -9.50 0.58
N PRO A 64 -10.60 -9.41 0.02
CA PRO A 64 -11.49 -10.57 -0.14
C PRO A 64 -10.94 -11.67 -1.07
N LEU A 65 -10.04 -11.33 -1.98
CA LEU A 65 -9.39 -12.26 -2.91
C LEU A 65 -8.06 -12.80 -2.37
N SER A 66 -7.55 -12.26 -1.26
CA SER A 66 -6.20 -12.54 -0.77
C SER A 66 -6.16 -13.78 0.10
N ASP A 67 -5.30 -14.75 -0.24
CA ASP A 67 -5.03 -15.92 0.62
C ASP A 67 -4.40 -15.51 1.97
N LYS A 68 -3.62 -14.43 1.98
CA LYS A 68 -2.90 -13.95 3.15
C LYS A 68 -2.73 -12.44 3.12
N VAL A 69 -3.11 -11.78 4.22
CA VAL A 69 -2.88 -10.35 4.44
C VAL A 69 -2.04 -10.15 5.70
N ILE A 70 -0.96 -9.37 5.60
CA ILE A 70 -0.09 -9.04 6.74
C ILE A 70 0.03 -7.52 6.80
N LYS A 71 -0.44 -6.92 7.91
CA LYS A 71 -0.21 -5.50 8.20
C LYS A 71 1.06 -5.36 9.04
N LYS A 72 2.09 -4.72 8.48
CA LYS A 72 3.33 -4.44 9.21
C LYS A 72 3.23 -3.13 9.98
N SER A 73 3.88 -3.08 11.13
CA SER A 73 4.07 -1.87 11.93
C SER A 73 5.51 -1.36 11.82
N ALA A 74 5.70 -0.07 12.08
CA ALA A 74 7.01 0.53 12.32
C ALA A 74 7.15 0.91 13.81
N LEU A 75 8.21 1.64 14.17
CA LEU A 75 8.31 2.29 15.48
C LEU A 75 7.83 3.74 15.38
N CYS A 76 7.03 4.17 16.36
CA CYS A 76 6.54 5.55 16.40
C CYS A 76 7.70 6.54 16.56
N LYS A 77 7.88 7.45 15.59
CA LYS A 77 8.95 8.46 15.62
C LYS A 77 8.70 9.62 16.60
N LEU A 78 7.47 9.81 17.07
CA LEU A 78 7.12 10.89 17.99
C LEU A 78 7.32 10.51 19.46
N CYS A 79 6.69 9.44 19.94
CA CYS A 79 6.78 9.07 21.36
C CYS A 79 8.05 8.30 21.74
N LYS A 80 8.72 7.65 20.77
CA LYS A 80 10.02 6.98 20.94
C LYS A 80 10.13 6.02 22.15
N ASN A 81 9.01 5.44 22.59
CA ASN A 81 8.93 4.56 23.75
C ASN A 81 8.63 3.09 23.37
N GLY A 82 8.99 2.68 22.15
CA GLY A 82 8.75 1.33 21.65
C GLY A 82 7.33 1.07 21.12
N LYS A 83 6.39 2.02 21.23
CA LYS A 83 5.05 1.87 20.65
C LYS A 83 5.10 1.73 19.12
N GLU A 84 4.24 0.86 18.61
CA GLU A 84 4.07 0.64 17.18
C GLU A 84 3.55 1.89 16.46
N GLY A 85 4.25 2.28 15.39
CA GLY A 85 3.84 3.26 14.42
C GLY A 85 3.00 2.58 13.32
N ILE A 86 1.68 2.70 13.44
CA ILE A 86 0.71 2.03 12.55
C ILE A 86 0.09 2.98 11.51
N PHE A 87 0.43 4.26 11.57
CA PHE A 87 -0.05 5.29 10.65
C PHE A 87 1.11 6.07 10.07
N THR A 88 0.93 6.52 8.83
CA THR A 88 1.81 7.47 8.16
C THR A 88 1.29 8.88 8.41
N MET A 89 2.08 9.75 9.03
CA MET A 89 1.73 11.15 9.25
C MET A 89 2.58 12.04 8.36
N ARG A 90 1.95 12.96 7.63
CA ARG A 90 2.66 13.97 6.83
C ARG A 90 3.22 15.06 7.74
N VAL A 91 4.46 15.47 7.50
CA VAL A 91 5.15 16.53 8.27
C VAL A 91 5.38 17.82 7.47
N THR A 92 4.96 17.82 6.21
CA THR A 92 5.05 18.95 5.28
C THR A 92 3.67 19.53 4.96
N LYS A 93 3.61 20.72 4.33
CA LYS A 93 2.36 21.52 4.20
C LYS A 93 1.51 21.19 2.97
N GLU A 94 1.99 20.33 2.08
CA GLU A 94 1.28 19.92 0.87
C GLU A 94 -0.03 19.21 1.24
N LYS A 95 -1.07 19.38 0.42
CA LYS A 95 -2.43 18.86 0.68
C LYS A 95 -2.81 17.69 -0.22
N GLU A 96 -2.06 17.50 -1.30
CA GLU A 96 -2.21 16.48 -2.32
C GLU A 96 -2.13 15.09 -1.71
N GLN A 97 -2.93 14.12 -2.12
CA GLN A 97 -2.86 12.77 -1.56
C GLN A 97 -1.50 12.10 -1.82
N ILE A 98 -0.92 12.37 -3.00
CA ILE A 98 0.35 11.84 -3.45
C ILE A 98 1.40 12.96 -3.41
N VAL A 99 2.41 12.78 -2.57
CA VAL A 99 3.64 13.57 -2.59
C VAL A 99 4.79 12.59 -2.53
N VAL A 100 5.60 12.56 -3.59
CA VAL A 100 6.74 11.63 -3.70
C VAL A 100 7.91 12.20 -2.90
N GLY A 101 8.36 11.47 -1.88
CA GLY A 101 9.47 11.87 -1.03
C GLY A 101 9.43 11.20 0.34
N ALA A 102 10.54 10.61 0.76
CA ALA A 102 10.64 9.90 2.04
C ALA A 102 10.66 10.86 3.26
N ASN A 103 11.08 12.11 3.06
CA ASN A 103 11.24 13.09 4.13
C ASN A 103 9.93 13.78 4.53
N ASN A 104 8.85 13.54 3.78
CA ASN A 104 7.56 14.19 3.97
C ASN A 104 6.68 13.45 4.97
N TYR A 105 7.08 12.26 5.42
CA TYR A 105 6.26 11.40 6.25
C TYR A 105 7.02 10.73 7.39
N ILE A 106 6.33 10.51 8.51
CA ILE A 106 6.85 9.73 9.64
C ILE A 106 5.82 8.70 10.12
N PRO A 107 6.26 7.51 10.56
CA PRO A 107 5.37 6.55 11.21
C PRO A 107 5.03 7.01 12.63
N VAL A 108 3.75 6.96 12.98
CA VAL A 108 3.24 7.39 14.29
C VAL A 108 2.26 6.38 14.88
N CYS A 109 2.24 6.28 16.21
CA CYS A 109 1.23 5.51 16.93
C CYS A 109 -0.10 6.25 16.91
N ARG A 110 -1.19 5.55 17.27
CA ARG A 110 -2.54 6.13 17.29
C ARG A 110 -2.67 7.39 18.14
N GLN A 111 -2.06 7.40 19.32
CA GLN A 111 -2.11 8.55 20.23
C GLN A 111 -1.40 9.76 19.62
N CYS A 112 -0.19 9.58 19.10
CA CYS A 112 0.56 10.65 18.46
C CYS A 112 -0.13 11.17 17.19
N TYR A 113 -0.76 10.30 16.40
CA TYR A 113 -1.56 10.76 15.26
C TYR A 113 -2.68 11.71 15.71
N ILE A 114 -3.47 11.32 16.72
CA ILE A 114 -4.61 12.14 17.19
C ILE A 114 -4.15 13.49 17.77
N LEU A 115 -3.04 13.51 18.51
CA LEU A 115 -2.53 14.71 19.17
C LEU A 115 -1.86 15.71 18.22
N HIS A 116 -1.30 15.25 17.10
CA HIS A 116 -0.48 16.09 16.22
C HIS A 116 -1.10 16.34 14.84
N ASN A 117 -2.20 15.66 14.50
CA ASN A 117 -2.86 15.82 13.21
C ASN A 117 -3.97 16.90 13.31
N HIS A 118 -3.56 18.17 13.20
CA HIS A 118 -4.42 19.35 13.04
C HIS A 118 -4.41 19.83 11.59
#